data_AF-A0A537YA68-F1
#
_entry.id   AF-A0A537YA68-F1
#
_cell.length_a   1.000
_cell.length_b   1.000
_cell.length_c   1.000
_cell.angle_alpha   90.00
_cell.angle_beta   90.00
_cell.angle_gamma   90.00
#
_symmetry.space_group_name_H-M   'P 1'
#
loop_
_entity.id
_entity.type
_entity.pdbx_description
1 polymer ?
#
loop_
_entity_poly.entity_id
_entity_poly.type
_entity_poly.pdbx_seq_one_letter_code
_entity_poly.pdbx_strand_id
1 'polypeptide(L)' 'MIIDCRDCEMHETEHCEDCFVMALLAPRNRPVVIDPEEEEAFTNLQEAGLAPPLKFRRRAG' A
#
# COMPACT_ATOMS: atom_id res chain seq x y z
N MET A 1 -13.30 -7.76 10.62
CA MET A 1 -12.19 -7.32 11.48
C MET A 1 -12.11 -5.81 11.39
N ILE A 2 -12.08 -5.10 12.52
CA ILE A 2 -11.95 -3.64 12.58
C ILE A 2 -10.55 -3.36 13.13
N ILE A 3 -9.81 -2.47 12.48
CA ILE A 3 -8.51 -1.99 12.96
C ILE A 3 -8.74 -0.56 13.46
N ASP A 4 -8.58 -0.35 14.77
CA ASP A 4 -8.55 0.97 15.39
C ASP A 4 -7.13 1.20 15.93
N CYS A 5 -6.45 2.25 15.45
CA CYS A 5 -5.11 2.60 15.91
C CYS A 5 -5.08 2.93 17.41
N ARG A 6 -6.20 3.38 18.00
CA ARG A 6 -6.30 3.71 19.43
C ARG A 6 -6.25 2.47 20.34
N ASP A 7 -6.54 1.30 19.79
CA ASP A 7 -6.48 0.02 20.50
C ASP A 7 -5.13 -0.70 20.29
N CYS A 8 -4.18 -0.07 19.59
CA CYS A 8 -2.87 -0.65 19.28
C CYS A 8 -1.87 -0.40 20.42
N GLU A 9 -1.13 -1.43 20.85
CA GLU A 9 -0.08 -1.30 21.87
C GLU A 9 1.06 -0.35 21.45
N MET A 10 1.27 -0.20 20.14
CA MET A 10 2.30 0.67 19.56
C MET A 10 1.79 2.08 19.23
N HIS A 11 0.56 2.43 19.64
CA HIS A 11 -0.04 3.74 19.37
C HIS A 11 0.87 4.89 19.85
N GLU A 12 1.04 5.92 19.01
CA GLU A 12 1.88 7.10 19.29
C GLU A 12 3.37 6.80 19.56
N THR A 13 3.88 5.69 19.02
CA THR A 13 5.32 5.37 19.03
C THR A 13 5.96 5.59 17.66
N GLU A 14 7.29 5.52 17.59
CA GLU A 14 8.05 5.59 16.33
C GLU A 14 7.66 4.49 15.33
N HIS A 15 7.11 3.37 15.79
CA HIS A 15 6.59 2.31 14.91
C HIS A 15 5.38 2.75 14.07
N CYS A 16 4.69 3.83 14.44
CA CYS A 16 3.62 4.39 13.62
C CYS A 16 4.13 5.00 12.31
N GLU A 17 5.39 5.45 12.26
CA GLU A 17 5.97 6.08 11.07
C GLU A 17 6.15 5.11 9.90
N ASP A 18 6.34 3.82 10.20
CA ASP A 18 6.46 2.72 9.22
C ASP A 18 5.28 1.73 9.31
N CYS A 19 4.15 2.15 9.86
CA CYS A 19 3.00 1.28 10.03
C CYS A 19 2.22 1.08 8.72
N PHE A 20 1.96 -0.17 8.36
CA PHE A 20 1.10 -0.53 7.22
C PHE A 20 -0.28 0.14 7.25
N VAL A 21 -0.86 0.33 8.45
CA VAL A 21 -2.16 1.00 8.61
C VAL A 21 -2.08 2.47 8.23
N MET A 22 -1.01 3.16 8.61
CA MET A 22 -0.76 4.54 8.18
C MET A 22 -0.55 4.62 6.67
N ALA A 23 0.19 3.68 6.08
CA ALA A 23 0.39 3.62 4.64
C ALA A 23 -0.93 3.45 3.85
N LEU A 24 -1.91 2.73 4.40
CA LEU A 24 -3.24 2.52 3.81
C LEU A 24 -4.19 3.70 4.00
N LEU A 25 -4.16 4.35 5.17
CA LEU A 25 -5.10 5.42 5.52
C LEU A 25 -4.59 6.82 5.15
N ALA A 26 -3.29 6.98 4.89
CA ALA A 26 -2.71 8.26 4.51
C ALA A 26 -3.38 8.80 3.24
N PRO A 27 -3.98 10.02 3.28
CA PRO A 27 -4.53 10.64 2.09
C PRO A 27 -3.40 10.94 1.11
N ARG A 28 -3.39 10.24 -0.03
CA ARG A 28 -2.47 10.54 -1.13
C ARG A 28 -3.11 11.59 -2.03
N ASN A 29 -2.74 12.85 -1.83
CA ASN A 29 -3.13 13.96 -2.73
C ASN A 29 -2.39 13.94 -4.08
N ARG A 30 -1.62 12.88 -4.37
CA ARG A 30 -0.82 12.72 -5.58
C ARG A 30 -0.94 11.30 -6.12
N PRO A 31 -0.83 11.12 -7.46
CA PRO A 31 -0.70 9.79 -8.05
C PRO A 31 0.49 9.04 -7.44
N VAL A 32 0.32 7.74 -7.26
CA VAL A 32 1.47 6.85 -7.03
C VAL A 32 2.15 6.68 -8.39
N VAL A 33 3.41 7.12 -8.48
CA VAL A 33 4.27 6.85 -9.62
C VAL A 33 4.97 5.54 -9.32
N ILE A 34 4.88 4.59 -10.25
CA ILE A 34 5.55 3.30 -10.19
C ILE A 34 6.63 3.36 -11.26
N ASP A 35 7.88 3.20 -10.87
CA ASP A 35 9.00 3.12 -11.80
C ASP A 35 9.15 1.70 -12.39
N PRO A 36 10.01 1.49 -13.41
CA PRO A 36 10.15 0.18 -14.05
C PRO A 36 10.62 -0.94 -13.12
N GLU A 37 11.47 -0.65 -12.12
CA GLU A 37 11.97 -1.64 -11.16
C GLU A 37 10.86 -2.02 -10.18
N GLU A 38 10.07 -1.04 -9.74
CA GLU A 38 8.89 -1.27 -8.92
C GLU A 38 7.81 -2.07 -9.68
N GLU A 39 7.63 -1.83 -10.98
CA GLU A 39 6.69 -2.58 -11.82
C GLU A 39 7.09 -4.06 -11.95
N GLU A 40 8.40 -4.34 -12.06
CA GLU A 40 8.94 -5.70 -12.03
C GLU A 40 8.73 -6.34 -10.65
N ALA A 41 8.99 -5.62 -9.56
CA ALA A 41 8.74 -6.11 -8.21
C ALA A 41 7.26 -6.45 -7.98
N PHE A 42 6.33 -5.60 -8.43
CA PHE A 42 4.90 -5.89 -8.36
C PHE A 42 4.52 -7.13 -9.17
N THR A 43 5.15 -7.34 -10.31
CA THR A 43 4.92 -8.53 -11.14
C THR A 43 5.35 -9.79 -10.39
N ASN A 44 6.55 -9.80 -9.82
CA ASN A 44 7.06 -10.92 -9.01
C ASN A 44 6.15 -11.25 -7.82
N LEU A 45 5.65 -10.24 -7.12
CA LEU A 45 4.72 -10.42 -5.99
C LEU A 45 3.37 -11.00 -6.45
N GLN A 46 2.87 -10.60 -7.62
CA GLN A 46 1.62 -11.12 -8.18
C GLN A 46 1.76 -12.58 -8.62
N GLU A 47 2.86 -12.93 -9.30
CA GLU A 47 3.13 -14.31 -9.72
C GLU A 47 3.32 -15.25 -8.53
N ALA A 48 3.91 -14.76 -7.44
CA ALA A 48 4.05 -15.49 -6.19
C ALA A 48 2.74 -15.62 -5.38
N GLY A 49 1.65 -14.97 -5.82
CA GLY A 49 0.37 -14.95 -5.10
C GLY A 49 0.37 -14.07 -3.83
N LEU A 50 1.38 -13.23 -3.67
CA LEU A 50 1.56 -12.32 -2.52
C LEU A 50 0.82 -10.99 -2.71
N ALA A 51 0.43 -10.65 -3.95
CA ALA A 51 -0.36 -9.47 -4.27
C ALA A 51 -1.44 -9.78 -5.32
N PRO A 52 -2.62 -9.13 -5.25
CA PRO A 52 -3.62 -9.24 -6.30
C PRO A 52 -3.16 -8.54 -7.59
N PRO A 53 -3.64 -8.97 -8.77
CA PRO A 53 -3.29 -8.30 -10.02
C PRO A 53 -3.75 -6.85 -10.03
N LEU A 54 -2.91 -5.96 -10.58
CA LEU A 54 -3.25 -4.55 -10.77
C LEU A 54 -4.50 -4.42 -11.65
N LYS A 55 -5.60 -3.97 -11.04
CA LYS A 55 -6.88 -3.76 -11.72
C LYS A 55 -6.99 -2.42 -12.44
N PHE A 56 -6.00 -1.54 -12.27
CA PHE A 56 -5.99 -0.25 -12.93
C PHE A 56 -5.92 -0.45 -14.45
N ARG A 57 -6.89 0.12 -15.14
CA ARG A 57 -6.91 0.24 -16.60
C ARG A 57 -7.00 1.71 -16.92
N ARG A 58 -6.00 2.24 -17.63
CA ARG A 58 -6.06 3.61 -18.14
C ARG A 58 -7.32 3.73 -19.00
N ARG A 59 -8.19 4.68 -18.68
CA ARG A 59 -9.39 4.93 -19.49
C ARG A 59 -8.91 5.37 -20.87
N ALA A 60 -9.24 4.60 -21.90
CA ALA A 60 -9.07 5.07 -23.28
C ALA A 60 -10.00 6.28 -23.46
N GLY A 61 -9.44 7.39 -23.93
CA GLY A 61 -10.20 8.56 -24.35
C GLY A 61 -10.84 8.33 -25.70
#